data_AF-A0A2P8WBR5-F1
#
_entry.id   AF-A0A2P8WBR5-F1
#
_cell.length_a   1.000
_cell.length_b   1.000
_cell.length_c   1.000
_cell.angle_alpha   90.00
_cell.angle_beta   90.00
_cell.angle_gamma   90.00
#
_symmetry.space_group_name_H-M   'P 1'
#
loop_
_entity.id
_entity.type
_entity.pdbx_description
1 polymer ?
#
loop_
_entity_poly.entity_id
_entity_poly.type
_entity_poly.pdbx_seq_one_letter_code
_entity_poly.pdbx_strand_id
1 'polypeptide(L)'
;MTSFPRASGILLHPTSLPGRYGIGNLGPEAYRFVDFLAETGQQLWQVLPLGPTGHGNSPYLCYSSMAGNPLLISLEQLCDRGLLTYEEIQPLAEISSDRVDYDQVAALKLPLLETAAERFIQSASEQDRADFKEFSESCDFWLDGYSFYMALKKAHGGSSWTDWEPAIARREPEA
;
A
#
# COMPACT_ATOMS: atom_id res chain seq x y z
N MET A 1 -19.85 -28.02 -12.98
CA MET A 1 -18.53 -27.45 -13.31
C MET A 1 -18.77 -26.12 -14.02
N THR A 2 -18.39 -25.01 -13.42
CA THR A 2 -18.36 -23.72 -14.10
C THR A 2 -17.20 -23.78 -15.10
N SER A 3 -17.52 -23.81 -16.39
CA SER A 3 -16.53 -23.63 -17.45
C SER A 3 -16.16 -22.15 -17.47
N PHE A 4 -14.89 -21.82 -17.25
CA PHE A 4 -14.42 -20.48 -17.55
C PHE A 4 -14.53 -20.25 -19.06
N PRO A 5 -15.05 -19.10 -19.52
CA PRO A 5 -15.00 -18.75 -20.94
C PRO A 5 -13.55 -18.66 -21.39
N ARG A 6 -13.30 -18.91 -22.68
CA ARG A 6 -11.96 -18.73 -23.25
C ARG A 6 -11.56 -17.25 -23.15
N ALA A 7 -10.53 -16.97 -22.36
CA ALA A 7 -10.01 -15.63 -22.09
C ALA A 7 -8.49 -15.62 -22.22
N SER A 8 -7.92 -14.42 -22.43
CA SER A 8 -6.48 -14.16 -22.31
C SER A 8 -6.23 -13.01 -21.35
N GLY A 9 -5.01 -12.91 -20.84
CA GLY A 9 -4.62 -11.86 -19.90
C GLY A 9 -3.13 -11.71 -19.76
N ILE A 10 -2.74 -10.72 -18.96
CA ILE A 10 -1.35 -10.38 -18.67
C ILE A 10 -1.09 -10.50 -17.17
N LEU A 11 0.04 -11.14 -16.84
CA LEU A 11 0.61 -11.10 -15.50
C LEU A 11 1.54 -9.89 -15.39
N LEU A 12 1.18 -8.92 -14.56
CA LEU A 12 2.00 -7.74 -14.28
C LEU A 12 1.73 -7.28 -12.85
N HIS A 13 2.75 -7.22 -11.99
CA HIS A 13 2.56 -6.68 -10.65
C HIS A 13 2.48 -5.14 -10.70
N PRO A 14 1.64 -4.46 -9.89
CA PRO A 14 1.53 -3.00 -9.91
C PRO A 14 2.85 -2.27 -9.66
N THR A 15 3.79 -2.84 -8.89
CA THR A 15 5.13 -2.26 -8.69
C THR A 15 5.97 -2.18 -9.96
N SER A 16 5.63 -2.95 -10.99
CA SER A 16 6.30 -2.99 -12.30
C SER A 16 5.67 -2.04 -13.32
N LEU A 17 4.57 -1.38 -12.97
CA LEU A 17 4.04 -0.30 -13.80
C LEU A 17 5.07 0.83 -13.89
N PRO A 18 5.17 1.51 -15.04
CA PRO A 18 6.02 2.69 -15.15
C PRO A 18 5.53 3.78 -14.20
N GLY A 19 6.40 4.73 -13.86
CA GLY A 19 6.03 5.85 -13.01
C GLY A 19 7.23 6.70 -12.61
N ARG A 20 6.96 7.95 -12.22
CA ARG A 20 7.99 8.93 -11.88
C ARG A 20 8.55 8.76 -10.47
N TYR A 21 7.80 8.15 -9.55
CA TYR A 21 8.09 8.19 -8.11
C TYR A 21 8.71 6.89 -7.56
N GLY A 22 9.68 6.32 -8.30
CA GLY A 22 10.52 5.18 -7.91
C GLY A 22 9.84 3.80 -7.85
N ILE A 23 8.51 3.73 -7.81
CA ILE A 23 7.74 2.47 -7.83
C ILE A 23 6.40 2.63 -8.55
N GLY A 24 6.02 1.62 -9.33
CA GLY A 24 4.66 1.52 -9.86
C GLY A 24 3.62 1.43 -8.74
N ASN A 25 2.43 1.98 -8.98
CA ASN A 25 1.40 2.16 -7.96
C ASN A 25 -0.01 2.09 -8.56
N LEU A 26 -1.04 2.16 -7.71
CA LEU A 26 -2.45 2.15 -8.10
C LEU A 26 -2.95 3.56 -8.48
N GLY A 27 -2.19 4.23 -9.36
CA GLY A 27 -2.45 5.59 -9.84
C GLY A 27 -2.74 5.65 -11.34
N PRO A 28 -2.47 6.78 -12.01
CA PRO A 28 -2.76 6.98 -13.42
C PRO A 28 -2.26 5.86 -14.35
N GLU A 29 -1.05 5.34 -14.13
CA GLU A 29 -0.48 4.27 -14.95
C GLU A 29 -1.19 2.92 -14.79
N ALA A 30 -1.85 2.67 -13.65
CA ALA A 30 -2.70 1.49 -13.48
C ALA A 30 -3.96 1.59 -14.35
N TYR A 31 -4.60 2.78 -14.41
CA TYR A 31 -5.72 3.02 -15.32
C TYR A 31 -5.31 2.88 -16.78
N ARG A 32 -4.18 3.47 -17.17
CA ARG A 32 -3.64 3.33 -18.54
C ARG A 32 -3.33 1.88 -18.91
N PHE A 33 -2.86 1.08 -17.95
CA PHE A 33 -2.65 -0.35 -18.18
C PHE A 33 -3.98 -1.09 -18.37
N VAL A 34 -5.02 -0.76 -17.61
CA VAL A 34 -6.37 -1.31 -17.81
C VAL A 34 -6.95 -0.92 -19.16
N ASP A 35 -6.77 0.33 -19.59
CA ASP A 35 -7.17 0.80 -20.93
C ASP A 35 -6.44 -0.01 -22.02
N PHE A 36 -5.13 -0.21 -21.88
CA PHE A 36 -4.35 -1.06 -22.78
C PHE A 36 -4.87 -2.51 -22.84
N LEU A 37 -5.23 -3.10 -21.69
CA LEU A 37 -5.82 -4.45 -21.66
C LEU A 37 -7.14 -4.48 -22.45
N ALA A 38 -8.01 -3.48 -22.25
CA ALA A 38 -9.28 -3.37 -22.95
C ALA A 38 -9.08 -3.19 -24.47
N GLU A 39 -8.19 -2.29 -24.89
CA GLU A 39 -7.87 -2.02 -26.29
C GLU A 39 -7.28 -3.24 -27.01
N THR A 40 -6.52 -4.07 -26.30
CA THR A 40 -5.89 -5.29 -26.84
C THR A 40 -6.72 -6.55 -26.64
N GLY A 41 -7.95 -6.43 -26.15
CA GLY A 41 -8.88 -7.53 -25.94
C GLY A 41 -8.48 -8.51 -24.83
N GLN A 42 -7.55 -8.12 -23.95
CA GLN A 42 -7.22 -8.89 -22.75
C GLN A 42 -8.36 -8.75 -21.73
N GLN A 43 -8.73 -9.86 -21.11
CA GLN A 43 -9.87 -9.92 -20.18
C GLN A 43 -9.44 -10.16 -18.73
N LEU A 44 -8.17 -10.48 -18.51
CA LEU A 44 -7.62 -10.81 -17.19
C LEU A 44 -6.35 -10.00 -16.93
N TRP A 45 -6.26 -9.42 -15.74
CA TRP A 45 -5.03 -8.90 -15.16
C TRP A 45 -4.69 -9.76 -13.94
N GLN A 46 -3.60 -10.52 -14.04
CA GLN A 46 -3.09 -11.27 -12.91
C GLN A 46 -2.01 -10.47 -12.18
N VAL A 47 -2.05 -10.50 -10.85
CA VAL A 47 -1.05 -9.88 -9.96
C VAL A 47 -0.47 -10.91 -9.00
N LEU A 48 0.72 -10.61 -8.46
CA LEU A 48 1.25 -11.27 -7.26
C LEU A 48 0.50 -10.73 -6.00
N PRO A 49 0.72 -11.29 -4.80
CA PRO A 49 0.08 -10.78 -3.58
C PRO A 49 0.35 -9.29 -3.35
N LEU A 50 -0.67 -8.55 -2.92
CA LEU A 50 -0.61 -7.09 -2.75
C LEU A 50 -0.33 -6.65 -1.30
N GLY A 51 0.11 -7.59 -0.45
CA GLY A 51 0.31 -7.34 0.97
C GLY A 51 1.57 -6.53 1.30
N PRO A 52 1.63 -5.91 2.51
CA PRO A 52 2.80 -5.19 2.97
C PRO A 52 3.99 -6.15 3.11
N THR A 53 5.05 -5.90 2.35
CA THR A 53 6.21 -6.81 2.28
C THR A 53 7.10 -6.68 3.51
N GLY A 54 7.59 -7.82 3.98
CA GLY A 54 8.63 -7.90 5.01
C GLY A 54 10.04 -7.75 4.44
N HIS A 55 11.02 -8.26 5.18
CA HIS A 55 12.42 -8.23 4.76
C HIS A 55 12.62 -8.91 3.38
N GLY A 56 13.39 -8.27 2.50
CA GLY A 56 13.65 -8.76 1.14
C GLY A 56 12.56 -8.43 0.11
N ASN A 57 11.53 -7.65 0.47
CA ASN A 57 10.52 -7.10 -0.45
C ASN A 57 9.73 -8.15 -1.27
N SER A 58 9.69 -9.39 -0.78
CA SER A 58 8.95 -10.48 -1.43
C SER A 58 7.45 -10.31 -1.16
N PRO A 59 6.60 -10.28 -2.20
CA PRO A 59 5.13 -10.32 -2.05
C PRO A 59 4.63 -11.53 -1.26
N TYR A 60 5.42 -12.61 -1.21
CA TYR A 60 5.08 -13.87 -0.53
C TYR A 60 5.53 -13.91 0.94
N LEU A 61 6.21 -12.86 1.42
CA LEU A 61 6.61 -12.71 2.81
C LEU A 61 6.01 -11.39 3.34
N CYS A 62 4.74 -11.43 3.72
CA CYS A 62 3.99 -10.24 4.13
C CYS A 62 3.72 -10.20 5.64
N TYR A 63 3.53 -8.99 6.18
CA TYR A 63 3.14 -8.80 7.59
C TYR A 63 1.68 -9.13 7.87
N SER A 64 0.85 -9.17 6.83
CA SER A 64 -0.57 -9.48 6.94
C SER A 64 -1.07 -10.10 5.65
N SER A 65 -1.93 -11.11 5.78
CA SER A 65 -2.63 -11.74 4.66
C SER A 65 -3.82 -10.92 4.17
N MET A 66 -4.14 -9.79 4.81
CA MET A 66 -5.33 -8.97 4.50
C MET A 66 -5.01 -7.51 4.17
N ALA A 67 -3.98 -6.93 4.80
CA ALA A 67 -3.61 -5.54 4.54
C ALA A 67 -3.03 -5.34 3.13
N GLY A 68 -3.16 -4.12 2.59
CA GLY A 68 -2.51 -3.71 1.34
C GLY A 68 -1.13 -3.10 1.57
N ASN A 69 -0.25 -3.20 0.57
CA ASN A 69 1.09 -2.60 0.59
C ASN A 69 1.00 -1.05 0.46
N PRO A 70 1.41 -0.27 1.48
CA PRO A 70 1.36 1.19 1.42
C PRO A 70 2.17 1.80 0.26
N LEU A 71 3.22 1.11 -0.20
CA LEU A 71 4.04 1.60 -1.31
C LEU A 71 3.27 1.65 -2.65
N LEU A 72 2.12 0.95 -2.74
CA LEU A 72 1.25 0.98 -3.92
C LEU A 72 0.25 2.17 -3.93
N ILE A 73 0.22 3.01 -2.90
CA ILE A 73 -0.62 4.21 -2.88
C ILE A 73 -0.06 5.24 -3.86
N SER A 74 -0.92 5.84 -4.69
CA SER A 74 -0.52 6.90 -5.62
C SER A 74 -0.33 8.23 -4.88
N LEU A 75 0.88 8.79 -4.93
CA LEU A 75 1.14 10.12 -4.36
C LEU A 75 0.48 11.24 -5.16
N GLU A 76 0.38 11.07 -6.48
CA GLU A 76 -0.29 12.04 -7.39
C GLU A 76 -1.75 12.22 -7.02
N GLN A 77 -2.48 11.13 -6.76
CA GLN A 77 -3.86 11.22 -6.30
C GLN A 77 -4.00 11.88 -4.93
N LEU A 78 -3.01 11.72 -4.04
CA LEU A 78 -3.00 12.45 -2.77
C LEU A 78 -2.75 13.96 -2.98
N CYS A 79 -1.94 14.32 -3.97
CA CYS A 79 -1.77 15.72 -4.39
C CYS A 79 -3.04 16.31 -5.00
N ASP A 80 -3.72 15.56 -5.87
CA ASP A 80 -4.97 16.00 -6.50
C ASP A 80 -6.10 16.21 -5.47
N ARG A 81 -6.05 15.47 -4.36
CA ARG A 81 -6.95 15.64 -3.21
C ARG A 81 -6.52 16.74 -2.23
N GLY A 82 -5.38 17.40 -2.47
CA GLY A 82 -4.84 18.44 -1.59
C GLY A 82 -4.30 17.93 -0.24
N LEU A 83 -4.04 16.62 -0.13
CA LEU A 83 -3.43 16.02 1.06
C LEU A 83 -1.90 16.14 1.04
N LEU A 84 -1.32 16.24 -0.15
CA LEU A 84 0.10 16.51 -0.39
C LEU A 84 0.22 17.61 -1.45
N THR A 85 1.42 18.18 -1.62
CA THR A 85 1.74 19.05 -2.75
C THR A 85 2.72 18.38 -3.70
N TYR A 86 2.74 18.83 -4.96
CA TYR A 86 3.66 18.27 -5.96
C TYR A 86 5.13 18.55 -5.63
N GLU A 87 5.41 19.63 -4.89
CA GLU A 87 6.75 19.96 -4.38
C GLU A 87 7.22 18.95 -3.33
N GLU A 88 6.32 18.48 -2.45
CA GLU A 88 6.66 17.52 -1.38
C GLU A 88 7.08 16.16 -1.94
N ILE A 89 6.48 15.75 -3.07
CA ILE A 89 6.73 14.43 -3.68
C ILE A 89 7.89 14.46 -4.68
N GLN A 90 8.39 15.66 -5.01
CA GLN A 90 9.38 15.83 -6.06
C GLN A 90 10.74 15.14 -5.80
N PRO A 91 11.22 14.98 -4.55
CA PRO A 91 12.42 14.18 -4.29
C PRO A 91 12.33 12.73 -4.78
N LEU A 92 11.13 12.12 -4.81
CA LEU A 92 10.96 10.77 -5.34
C LEU A 92 11.14 10.70 -6.86
N ALA A 93 11.01 11.83 -7.57
CA ALA A 93 11.23 11.90 -9.02
C ALA A 93 12.69 11.79 -9.44
N GLU A 94 13.62 11.88 -8.49
CA GLU A 94 15.06 11.72 -8.71
C GLU A 94 15.50 10.25 -8.61
N ILE A 95 14.63 9.38 -8.10
CA ILE A 95 14.87 7.93 -8.05
C ILE A 95 14.81 7.37 -9.48
N SER A 96 15.73 6.47 -9.82
CA SER A 96 15.68 5.74 -11.10
C SER A 96 14.35 5.00 -11.27
N SER A 97 13.76 5.11 -12.46
CA SER A 97 12.54 4.39 -12.84
C SER A 97 12.81 3.02 -13.49
N ASP A 98 14.08 2.64 -13.69
CA ASP A 98 14.44 1.38 -14.37
C ASP A 98 14.18 0.15 -13.50
N ARG A 99 14.41 0.29 -12.19
CA ARG A 99 14.22 -0.77 -11.20
C ARG A 99 13.88 -0.14 -9.85
N VAL A 100 12.98 -0.78 -9.13
CA VAL A 100 12.57 -0.35 -7.79
C VAL A 100 13.73 -0.50 -6.81
N ASP A 101 14.17 0.62 -6.24
CA ASP A 101 14.96 0.69 -5.01
C ASP A 101 13.99 0.81 -3.83
N TYR A 102 13.64 -0.32 -3.23
CA TYR A 102 12.62 -0.37 -2.18
C TYR A 102 13.02 0.40 -0.92
N ASP A 103 14.30 0.41 -0.56
CA ASP A 103 14.77 1.07 0.65
C ASP A 103 14.68 2.60 0.48
N GLN A 104 15.14 3.11 -0.66
CA GLN A 104 15.04 4.53 -0.99
C GLN A 104 13.58 4.98 -1.14
N VAL A 105 12.76 4.20 -1.82
CA VAL A 105 11.33 4.48 -1.99
C VAL A 105 10.62 4.49 -0.64
N ALA A 106 10.83 3.49 0.22
CA ALA A 106 10.18 3.43 1.53
C ALA A 106 10.61 4.61 2.43
N ALA A 107 11.89 4.94 2.43
CA ALA A 107 12.44 6.04 3.24
C ALA A 107 11.82 7.41 2.89
N LEU A 108 11.50 7.65 1.61
CA LEU A 108 10.88 8.91 1.19
C LEU A 108 9.35 8.85 1.18
N LYS A 109 8.76 7.72 0.79
CA LYS A 109 7.31 7.59 0.58
C LYS A 109 6.53 7.45 1.88
N LEU A 110 7.01 6.63 2.82
CA LEU A 110 6.25 6.36 4.06
C LEU A 110 6.03 7.61 4.91
N PRO A 111 7.01 8.51 5.12
CA PRO A 111 6.77 9.77 5.84
C PRO A 111 5.71 10.66 5.17
N LEU A 112 5.70 10.72 3.83
CA LEU A 112 4.68 11.47 3.09
C LEU A 112 3.28 10.88 3.27
N LEU A 113 3.16 9.55 3.34
CA LEU A 113 1.87 8.90 3.64
C LEU A 113 1.41 9.18 5.07
N GLU A 114 2.32 9.25 6.04
CA GLU A 114 2.00 9.68 7.42
C GLU A 114 1.49 11.13 7.42
N THR A 115 2.18 12.05 6.72
CA THR A 115 1.72 13.45 6.57
C THR A 115 0.35 13.55 5.88
N ALA A 116 0.11 12.76 4.83
CA ALA A 116 -1.18 12.75 4.13
C ALA A 116 -2.30 12.24 5.04
N ALA A 117 -2.03 11.21 5.86
CA ALA A 117 -2.99 10.68 6.82
C ALA A 117 -3.31 11.69 7.95
N GLU A 118 -2.30 12.39 8.47
CA GLU A 118 -2.51 13.46 9.46
C GLU A 118 -3.38 14.59 8.92
N ARG A 119 -3.08 15.05 7.70
CA ARG A 119 -3.87 16.08 7.02
C ARG A 119 -5.30 15.60 6.77
N PHE A 120 -5.47 14.36 6.31
CA PHE A 120 -6.79 13.75 6.17
C PHE A 120 -7.57 13.78 7.48
N ILE A 121 -6.98 13.34 8.60
CA ILE A 121 -7.65 13.36 9.92
C ILE A 121 -8.07 14.79 10.32
N GLN A 122 -7.27 15.80 9.99
CA GLN A 122 -7.53 17.19 10.35
C GLN A 122 -8.59 17.86 9.46
N SER A 123 -8.55 17.63 8.14
CA SER A 123 -9.32 18.39 7.16
C SER A 123 -10.29 17.57 6.30
N ALA A 124 -10.42 16.26 6.53
CA ALA A 124 -11.35 15.42 5.77
C ALA A 124 -12.78 15.97 5.83
N SER A 125 -13.45 15.88 4.67
CA SER A 125 -14.87 16.17 4.54
C SER A 125 -15.71 15.24 5.41
N GLU A 126 -16.97 15.62 5.68
CA GLU A 126 -17.88 14.76 6.45
C GLU A 126 -18.08 13.39 5.77
N GLN A 127 -18.18 13.37 4.44
CA GLN A 127 -18.29 12.13 3.66
C GLN A 127 -17.04 11.28 3.79
N ASP A 128 -15.84 11.85 3.61
CA ASP A 128 -14.58 11.11 3.76
C ASP A 128 -14.41 10.49 5.15
N ARG A 129 -14.84 11.21 6.20
CA ARG A 129 -14.82 10.70 7.58
C ARG A 129 -15.79 9.54 7.76
N ALA A 130 -16.98 9.63 7.16
CA ALA A 130 -17.96 8.56 7.19
C ALA A 130 -17.44 7.31 6.46
N ASP A 131 -16.89 7.46 5.25
CA ASP A 131 -16.34 6.36 4.46
C ASP A 131 -15.16 5.68 5.19
N PHE A 132 -14.26 6.47 5.80
CA PHE A 132 -13.14 5.94 6.58
C PHE A 132 -13.62 5.18 7.83
N LYS A 133 -14.63 5.69 8.53
CA LYS A 133 -15.22 5.02 9.68
C LYS A 133 -15.90 3.72 9.28
N GLU A 134 -16.70 3.73 8.20
CA GLU A 134 -17.36 2.53 7.67
C GLU A 134 -16.33 1.47 7.26
N PHE A 135 -15.27 1.88 6.56
CA PHE A 135 -14.17 0.97 6.23
C PHE A 135 -13.56 0.36 7.49
N SER A 136 -13.24 1.18 8.50
CA SER A 136 -12.63 0.72 9.74
C SER A 136 -13.53 -0.27 10.48
N GLU A 137 -14.83 0.02 10.60
CA GLU A 137 -15.80 -0.85 11.26
C GLU A 137 -16.02 -2.16 10.48
N SER A 138 -16.06 -2.11 9.14
CA SER A 138 -16.22 -3.31 8.29
C SER A 138 -14.99 -4.24 8.32
N CYS A 139 -13.83 -3.69 8.67
CA CYS A 139 -12.55 -4.39 8.68
C CYS A 139 -12.00 -4.66 10.09
N ASP A 140 -12.72 -4.30 11.15
CA ASP A 140 -12.28 -4.38 12.56
C ASP A 140 -11.65 -5.74 12.92
N PHE A 141 -12.24 -6.85 12.45
CA PHE A 141 -11.79 -8.21 12.73
C PHE A 141 -10.32 -8.51 12.36
N TRP A 142 -9.71 -7.70 11.47
CA TRP A 142 -8.29 -7.82 11.11
C TRP A 142 -7.52 -6.50 11.21
N LEU A 143 -8.17 -5.36 10.98
CA LEU A 143 -7.53 -4.06 10.89
C LEU A 143 -6.97 -3.60 12.23
N ASP A 144 -7.71 -3.80 13.33
CA ASP A 144 -7.27 -3.42 14.67
C ASP A 144 -6.05 -4.23 15.10
N GLY A 145 -6.09 -5.55 14.88
CA GLY A 145 -4.97 -6.44 15.16
C GLY A 145 -3.72 -6.10 14.35
N TYR A 146 -3.89 -5.81 13.06
CA TYR A 146 -2.80 -5.40 12.17
C TYR A 146 -2.21 -4.04 12.55
N SER A 147 -3.06 -3.04 12.80
CA SER A 147 -2.62 -1.68 13.13
C SER A 147 -1.87 -1.66 14.47
N PHE A 148 -2.36 -2.40 15.47
CA PHE A 148 -1.68 -2.57 16.74
C PHE A 148 -0.32 -3.27 16.57
N TYR A 149 -0.27 -4.36 15.79
CA TYR A 149 0.98 -5.05 15.47
C TYR A 149 2.00 -4.14 14.78
N MET A 150 1.58 -3.34 13.79
CA MET A 150 2.47 -2.44 13.07
C MET A 150 2.96 -1.28 13.95
N ALA A 151 2.11 -0.77 14.85
CA ALA A 151 2.49 0.25 15.83
C ALA A 151 3.57 -0.29 16.79
N LEU A 152 3.37 -1.48 17.34
CA LEU A 152 4.38 -2.15 18.18
C LEU A 152 5.67 -2.42 17.40
N LYS A 153 5.55 -2.93 16.17
CA LYS A 153 6.72 -3.18 15.32
C LYS A 153 7.53 -1.91 15.07
N LYS A 154 6.89 -0.76 14.84
CA LYS A 154 7.56 0.55 14.73
C LYS A 154 8.22 0.94 16.06
N ALA A 155 7.52 0.79 17.18
CA ALA A 155 8.04 1.11 18.51
C ALA A 155 9.28 0.27 18.91
N HIS A 156 9.35 -0.99 18.48
CA HIS A 156 10.50 -1.88 18.69
C HIS A 156 11.53 -1.85 17.56
N GLY A 157 11.55 -0.80 16.72
CA GLY A 157 12.59 -0.60 15.71
C GLY A 157 12.59 -1.65 14.58
N GLY A 158 11.44 -2.30 14.32
CA GLY A 158 11.30 -3.27 13.25
C GLY A 158 11.62 -4.73 13.62
N SER A 159 11.91 -5.03 14.89
CA SER A 159 12.22 -6.40 15.36
C SER A 159 11.08 -7.41 15.12
N SER A 160 11.41 -8.70 15.23
CA SER A 160 10.41 -9.77 15.22
C SER A 160 9.57 -9.71 16.50
N TRP A 161 8.29 -10.05 16.40
CA TRP A 161 7.39 -10.05 17.56
C TRP A 161 7.78 -11.06 18.64
N THR A 162 8.53 -12.10 18.25
CA THR A 162 9.09 -13.10 19.16
C THR A 162 10.15 -12.53 20.09
N ASP A 163 10.70 -11.35 19.76
CA ASP A 163 11.78 -10.70 20.50
C ASP A 163 11.26 -9.55 21.38
N TRP A 164 9.95 -9.28 21.38
CA TRP A 164 9.32 -8.26 22.21
C TRP A 164 9.18 -8.73 23.66
N GLU A 165 8.85 -7.81 24.59
CA GLU A 165 8.56 -8.17 25.97
C GLU A 165 7.47 -9.26 26.02
N PRO A 166 7.62 -10.32 26.83
CA PRO A 166 6.73 -11.49 26.78
C PRO A 166 5.24 -11.17 26.95
N ALA A 167 4.89 -10.18 27.78
CA ALA A 167 3.51 -9.77 28.01
C ALA A 167 2.89 -9.15 26.75
N ILE A 168 3.64 -8.31 26.04
CA ILE A 168 3.23 -7.71 24.76
C ILE A 168 3.14 -8.79 23.67
N ALA A 169 4.17 -9.66 23.56
CA ALA A 169 4.20 -10.74 22.58
C ALA A 169 3.03 -11.73 22.75
N ARG A 170 2.57 -11.94 23.99
CA ARG A 170 1.40 -12.78 24.33
C ARG A 170 0.07 -12.03 24.29
N ARG A 171 0.09 -10.72 24.04
CA ARG A 171 -1.09 -9.84 24.03
C ARG A 171 -1.85 -9.88 25.36
N GLU A 172 -1.13 -9.84 26.47
CA GLU A 172 -1.73 -9.73 27.80
C GLU A 172 -2.49 -8.39 27.89
N PRO A 173 -3.78 -8.35 28.30
CA PRO A 173 -4.61 -7.14 28.21
C PRO A 173 -4.10 -5.92 29.00
N GLU A 174 -3.25 -6.13 30.00
CA GLU A 174 -2.72 -5.10 30.90
C GLU A 174 -1.35 -4.56 30.47
N ALA A 175 -0.76 -5.13 29.40
CA ALA A 175 0.59 -4.84 28.92
C ALA A 175 0.68 -3.66 27.94
#